data_AF-A0A5D2LLC1-F1
#
_entry.id   AF-A0A5D2LLC1-F1
#
_cell.length_a   1.000
_cell.length_b   1.000
_cell.length_c   1.000
_cell.angle_alpha   90.00
_cell.angle_beta   90.00
_cell.angle_gamma   90.00
#
_symmetry.space_group_name_H-M   'P 1'
#
loop_
_entity.id
_entity.type
_entity.pdbx_description
1 polymer ?
#
loop_
_entity_poly.entity_id
_entity_poly.type
_entity_poly.pdbx_seq_one_letter_code
_entity_poly.pdbx_strand_id
1 'polypeptide(L)'
;MAESIARGVVQSGVLPPQRISTAIHSNPSHGTAFQSLGISVYSHNTDVVDASDVIIFSVKPQMHAEAGNGQYEMALGYTACTYATDNLIFMREVDRAIANKHGLLATFVPKYALDDIGSGSHVHLSLWQNGQNVFQASDASSQHGMSKVGEEFMAGVLDHLPSIFAFTAPLSNSYDRIQPNTWSGAYQCWGKENREAHCIFFYPAMCIVIDGFN
;
A
#
# COMPACT_ATOMS: atom_id res chain seq x y z
N MET A 1 1.49 -6.89 17.50
CA MET A 1 0.19 -6.32 17.09
C MET A 1 -0.81 -7.42 16.80
N ALA A 2 -0.70 -8.22 15.72
CA ALA A 2 -1.69 -9.27 15.48
C ALA A 2 -1.75 -10.38 16.54
N GLU A 3 -0.62 -10.77 17.14
CA GLU A 3 -0.68 -11.66 18.31
C GLU A 3 -1.48 -11.02 19.45
N SER A 4 -1.25 -9.74 19.73
CA SER A 4 -1.96 -8.98 20.77
C SER A 4 -3.45 -8.83 20.46
N ILE A 5 -3.82 -8.61 19.19
CA ILE A 5 -5.20 -8.54 18.71
C ILE A 5 -5.86 -9.92 18.86
N ALA A 6 -5.22 -10.97 18.37
CA ALA A 6 -5.74 -12.33 18.45
C ALA A 6 -5.93 -12.77 19.91
N ARG A 7 -4.94 -12.49 20.77
CA ARG A 7 -5.01 -12.72 22.21
C ARG A 7 -6.17 -11.94 22.84
N GLY A 8 -6.33 -10.67 22.49
CA GLY A 8 -7.44 -9.84 22.97
C GLY A 8 -8.82 -10.36 22.55
N VAL A 9 -9.00 -10.71 21.27
CA VAL A 9 -10.25 -11.26 20.71
C VAL A 9 -10.63 -12.61 21.35
N VAL A 10 -9.64 -13.48 21.55
CA VAL A 10 -9.83 -14.77 22.22
C VAL A 10 -10.19 -14.57 23.69
N GLN A 11 -9.47 -13.69 24.41
CA GLN A 11 -9.74 -13.41 25.83
C GLN A 11 -11.08 -12.71 26.04
N SER A 12 -11.51 -11.85 25.13
CA SER A 12 -12.80 -11.17 25.21
C SER A 12 -13.99 -12.07 24.80
N GLY A 13 -13.73 -13.28 24.29
CA GLY A 13 -14.76 -14.20 23.81
C GLY A 13 -15.50 -13.73 22.57
N VAL A 14 -14.96 -12.73 21.85
CA VAL A 14 -15.59 -12.17 20.65
C VAL A 14 -15.57 -13.18 19.50
N LEU A 15 -14.47 -13.91 19.35
CA LEU A 15 -14.37 -15.06 18.46
C LEU A 15 -13.63 -16.21 19.16
N PRO A 16 -14.14 -17.45 19.05
CA PRO A 16 -13.40 -18.61 19.54
C PRO A 16 -12.15 -18.84 18.67
N PRO A 17 -11.04 -19.34 19.25
CA PRO A 17 -9.77 -19.52 18.53
C PRO A 17 -9.87 -20.32 17.23
N GLN A 18 -10.77 -21.30 17.19
CA GLN A 18 -10.97 -22.20 16.04
C GLN A 18 -11.57 -21.50 14.82
N ARG A 19 -12.11 -20.29 15.01
CA ARG A 19 -12.59 -19.41 13.93
C ARG A 19 -11.58 -18.34 13.52
N ILE A 20 -10.36 -18.43 14.03
CA ILE A 20 -9.25 -17.55 13.67
C ILE A 20 -8.23 -18.40 12.93
N SER A 21 -7.81 -17.91 11.77
CA SER A 21 -6.83 -18.55 10.91
C SER A 21 -5.74 -17.54 10.55
N THR A 22 -4.49 -18.00 10.46
CA THR A 22 -3.36 -17.19 9.99
C THR A 22 -2.42 -18.05 9.16
N ALA A 23 -1.60 -17.43 8.32
CA ALA A 23 -0.53 -18.14 7.62
C ALA A 23 0.74 -18.19 8.46
N ILE A 24 1.68 -19.06 8.07
CA ILE A 24 3.04 -19.08 8.62
C ILE A 24 3.66 -17.68 8.48
N HIS A 25 4.14 -17.15 9.60
CA HIS A 25 4.87 -15.90 9.64
C HIS A 25 6.35 -16.11 9.31
N SER A 26 6.98 -15.09 8.72
CA SER A 26 8.44 -15.03 8.51
C SER A 26 9.24 -15.16 9.80
N ASN A 27 8.65 -14.80 10.96
CA ASN A 27 9.18 -15.11 12.28
C ASN A 27 8.50 -16.36 12.86
N PRO A 28 9.22 -17.49 13.05
CA PRO A 28 8.66 -18.73 13.57
C PRO A 28 8.03 -18.60 14.96
N SER A 29 8.53 -17.70 15.80
CA SER A 29 8.02 -17.52 17.17
C SER A 29 6.57 -17.04 17.20
N HIS A 30 6.15 -16.29 16.18
CA HIS A 30 4.77 -15.83 16.06
C HIS A 30 3.83 -17.01 15.72
N GLY A 31 4.26 -17.94 14.87
CA GLY A 31 3.49 -19.14 14.54
C GLY A 31 3.21 -19.99 15.79
N THR A 32 4.23 -20.20 16.62
CA THR A 32 4.10 -20.90 17.91
C THR A 32 3.16 -20.16 18.87
N ALA A 33 3.22 -18.83 18.91
CA ALA A 33 2.34 -18.02 19.75
C ALA A 33 0.86 -18.15 19.34
N PHE A 34 0.54 -18.09 18.03
CA PHE A 34 -0.83 -18.29 17.54
C PHE A 34 -1.33 -19.72 17.80
N GLN A 35 -0.50 -20.74 17.56
CA GLN A 35 -0.85 -22.12 17.87
C GLN A 35 -1.15 -22.32 19.37
N SER A 36 -0.40 -21.66 20.26
CA SER A 36 -0.65 -21.71 21.72
C SER A 36 -2.00 -21.11 22.14
N LEU A 37 -2.58 -20.24 21.30
CA LEU A 37 -3.91 -19.67 21.50
C LEU A 37 -5.02 -20.57 20.92
N GLY A 38 -4.70 -21.68 20.25
CA GLY A 38 -5.66 -22.55 19.59
C GLY A 38 -6.09 -22.09 18.19
N ILE A 39 -5.30 -21.21 17.56
CA ILE A 39 -5.55 -20.61 16.24
C ILE A 39 -4.96 -21.51 15.14
N SER A 40 -5.70 -21.69 14.05
CA SER A 40 -5.26 -22.47 12.90
C SER A 40 -4.15 -21.74 12.13
N VAL A 41 -3.01 -22.41 11.92
CA VAL A 41 -1.87 -21.85 11.17
C VAL A 41 -1.64 -22.65 9.89
N TYR A 42 -1.77 -21.99 8.74
CA TYR A 42 -1.65 -22.60 7.42
C TYR A 42 -0.33 -22.26 6.73
N SER A 43 0.11 -23.14 5.83
CA SER A 43 1.33 -22.96 5.03
C SER A 43 1.29 -21.75 4.11
N HIS A 44 0.13 -21.45 3.53
CA HIS A 44 -0.03 -20.39 2.54
C HIS A 44 -1.22 -19.48 2.88
N ASN A 45 -1.15 -18.22 2.46
CA ASN A 45 -2.25 -17.26 2.64
C ASN A 45 -3.52 -17.69 1.89
N THR A 46 -3.38 -18.40 0.77
CA THR A 46 -4.51 -18.96 0.01
C THR A 46 -5.33 -19.91 0.84
N ASP A 47 -4.68 -20.78 1.61
CA ASP A 47 -5.35 -21.76 2.46
C ASP A 47 -6.11 -21.06 3.61
N VAL A 48 -5.58 -19.93 4.09
CA VAL A 48 -6.28 -19.07 5.07
C VAL A 48 -7.52 -18.47 4.45
N VAL A 49 -7.41 -17.93 3.24
CA VAL A 49 -8.54 -17.32 2.51
C VAL A 49 -9.65 -18.35 2.27
N ASP A 50 -9.28 -19.55 1.82
CA ASP A 50 -10.24 -20.62 1.51
C ASP A 50 -10.94 -21.16 2.77
N ALA A 51 -10.23 -21.23 3.89
CA ALA A 51 -10.74 -21.80 5.13
C ALA A 51 -11.45 -20.79 6.05
N SER A 52 -11.36 -19.49 5.78
CA SER A 52 -11.84 -18.46 6.71
C SER A 52 -13.11 -17.77 6.21
N ASP A 53 -14.16 -17.79 7.04
CA ASP A 53 -15.35 -16.96 6.82
C ASP A 53 -15.05 -15.45 6.98
N VAL A 54 -14.03 -15.13 7.80
CA VAL A 54 -13.57 -13.76 8.11
C VAL A 54 -12.05 -13.79 8.23
N ILE A 55 -11.37 -12.94 7.46
CA ILE A 55 -9.90 -12.89 7.45
C ILE A 55 -9.42 -11.64 8.19
N ILE A 56 -8.58 -11.83 9.21
CA ILE A 56 -7.94 -10.74 9.96
C ILE A 56 -6.46 -10.70 9.57
N PHE A 57 -6.08 -9.70 8.78
CA PHE A 57 -4.69 -9.53 8.36
C PHE A 57 -3.91 -8.60 9.28
N SER A 58 -2.70 -9.06 9.65
CA SER A 58 -1.69 -8.23 10.29
C SER A 58 -0.86 -7.49 9.25
N VAL A 59 -1.44 -6.51 8.58
CA VAL A 59 -0.60 -5.52 7.92
C VAL A 59 0.06 -4.71 9.04
N LYS A 60 1.38 -4.50 8.99
CA LYS A 60 2.03 -3.44 9.77
C LYS A 60 2.14 -2.23 8.83
N PRO A 61 1.04 -1.51 8.56
CA PRO A 61 1.18 -0.28 7.80
C PRO A 61 1.92 0.72 8.70
N GLN A 62 2.82 1.49 8.11
CA GLN A 62 3.20 2.74 8.74
C GLN A 62 2.03 3.70 8.52
N MET A 63 1.43 4.16 9.62
CA MET A 63 0.36 5.16 9.57
C MET A 63 0.91 6.52 9.95
N HIS A 64 0.61 7.56 9.18
CA HIS A 64 0.84 8.95 9.57
C HIS A 64 -0.26 9.88 9.07
N ALA A 65 -0.38 11.04 9.70
CA ALA A 65 -1.17 12.13 9.15
C ALA A 65 -0.47 12.71 7.92
N GLU A 66 -1.25 13.14 6.95
CA GLU A 66 -0.80 13.83 5.75
C GLU A 66 -1.14 15.33 5.83
N ALA A 67 -0.81 16.07 4.79
CA ALA A 67 -0.93 17.53 4.82
C ALA A 67 -2.37 18.07 4.68
N GLY A 68 -3.35 17.23 4.29
CA GLY A 68 -4.75 17.61 4.08
C GLY A 68 -5.60 17.40 5.33
N ASN A 69 -6.76 18.08 5.38
CA ASN A 69 -7.66 17.95 6.53
C ASN A 69 -8.23 16.53 6.60
N GLY A 70 -8.05 15.88 7.76
CA GLY A 70 -8.47 14.49 7.93
C GLY A 70 -7.70 13.50 7.06
N GLN A 71 -6.58 13.90 6.45
CA GLN A 71 -5.78 13.03 5.59
C GLN A 71 -4.80 12.18 6.39
N TYR A 72 -4.74 10.89 6.08
CA TYR A 72 -3.87 9.89 6.68
C TYR A 72 -3.28 8.99 5.61
N GLU A 73 -2.10 8.45 5.83
CA GLU A 73 -1.41 7.58 4.91
C GLU A 73 -1.14 6.23 5.55
N MET A 74 -1.38 5.16 4.79
CA MET A 74 -1.16 3.78 5.19
C MET A 74 -0.13 3.15 4.25
N ALA A 75 1.14 3.21 4.63
CA ALA A 75 2.21 2.66 3.82
C ALA A 75 2.27 1.12 3.97
N LEU A 76 1.98 0.42 2.88
CA LEU A 76 2.03 -1.03 2.81
C LEU A 76 3.45 -1.53 2.49
N GLY A 77 3.84 -2.66 3.07
CA GLY A 77 5.11 -3.31 2.75
C GLY A 77 5.15 -3.81 1.30
N TYR A 78 6.33 -3.77 0.68
CA TYR A 78 6.52 -4.27 -0.68
C TYR A 78 6.38 -5.80 -0.75
N THR A 79 5.84 -6.30 -1.85
CA THR A 79 5.68 -7.73 -2.14
C THR A 79 5.52 -7.91 -3.66
N ALA A 80 5.35 -9.14 -4.14
CA ALA A 80 5.07 -9.41 -5.55
C ALA A 80 3.80 -8.68 -6.01
N CYS A 81 3.75 -8.24 -7.28
CA CYS A 81 2.72 -7.34 -7.79
C CYS A 81 1.28 -7.84 -7.56
N THR A 82 1.04 -9.15 -7.67
CA THR A 82 -0.28 -9.76 -7.41
C THR A 82 -0.70 -9.54 -5.96
N TYR A 83 0.14 -9.93 -5.01
CA TYR A 83 -0.13 -9.75 -3.58
C TYR A 83 -0.18 -8.27 -3.17
N ALA A 84 0.58 -7.40 -3.83
CA ALA A 84 0.54 -5.96 -3.55
C ALA A 84 -0.81 -5.36 -3.95
N THR A 85 -1.38 -5.82 -5.06
CA THR A 85 -2.70 -5.40 -5.54
C THR A 85 -3.80 -5.88 -4.59
N ASP A 86 -3.73 -7.13 -4.15
CA ASP A 86 -4.67 -7.67 -3.15
C ASP A 86 -4.59 -6.87 -1.85
N ASN A 87 -3.38 -6.66 -1.32
CA ASN A 87 -3.16 -5.90 -0.09
C ASN A 87 -3.73 -4.47 -0.18
N LEU A 88 -3.57 -3.81 -1.34
CA LEU A 88 -4.14 -2.49 -1.59
C LEU A 88 -5.66 -2.49 -1.51
N ILE A 89 -6.33 -3.43 -2.19
CA ILE A 89 -7.80 -3.54 -2.18
C ILE A 89 -8.28 -3.85 -0.76
N PHE A 90 -7.65 -4.81 -0.08
CA PHE A 90 -8.01 -5.16 1.29
C PHE A 90 -7.85 -4.00 2.26
N MET A 91 -6.74 -3.24 2.17
CA MET A 91 -6.52 -2.07 3.01
C MET A 91 -7.67 -1.06 2.86
N ARG A 92 -8.09 -0.78 1.62
CA ARG A 92 -9.21 0.13 1.34
C ARG A 92 -10.52 -0.31 1.98
N GLU A 93 -10.82 -1.61 1.92
CA GLU A 93 -12.04 -2.16 2.54
C GLU A 93 -11.98 -2.11 4.06
N VAL A 94 -10.81 -2.41 4.65
CA VAL A 94 -10.59 -2.31 6.09
C VAL A 94 -10.77 -0.87 6.57
N ASP A 95 -10.18 0.10 5.88
CA ASP A 95 -10.31 1.52 6.22
C ASP A 95 -11.77 1.98 6.17
N ARG A 96 -12.51 1.60 5.11
CA ARG A 96 -13.95 1.90 5.01
C ARG A 96 -14.73 1.27 6.15
N ALA A 97 -14.47 0.01 6.47
CA ALA A 97 -15.17 -0.70 7.54
C ALA A 97 -14.91 -0.06 8.92
N ILE A 98 -13.65 0.31 9.20
CA ILE A 98 -13.28 0.98 10.45
C ILE A 98 -13.92 2.37 10.51
N ALA A 99 -13.79 3.18 9.46
CA ALA A 99 -14.42 4.51 9.42
C ALA A 99 -15.93 4.43 9.66
N ASN A 100 -16.62 3.55 8.93
CA ASN A 100 -18.07 3.34 9.08
C ASN A 100 -18.46 2.92 10.50
N LYS A 101 -17.67 2.03 11.14
CA LYS A 101 -17.91 1.61 12.53
C LYS A 101 -17.83 2.79 13.52
N HIS A 102 -17.06 3.81 13.19
CA HIS A 102 -16.89 5.01 14.00
C HIS A 102 -17.78 6.19 13.53
N GLY A 103 -18.72 5.96 12.61
CA GLY A 103 -19.60 7.01 12.07
C GLY A 103 -18.90 8.00 11.14
N LEU A 104 -17.74 7.61 10.59
CA LEU A 104 -16.93 8.39 9.66
C LEU A 104 -17.01 7.80 8.24
N LEU A 105 -16.59 8.57 7.25
CA LEU A 105 -16.46 8.10 5.87
C LEU A 105 -15.00 8.16 5.40
N ALA A 106 -14.43 7.01 5.06
CA ALA A 106 -13.14 6.94 4.38
C ALA A 106 -13.33 7.03 2.86
N THR A 107 -12.64 7.97 2.22
CA THR A 107 -12.65 8.16 0.77
C THR A 107 -11.27 8.06 0.16
N PHE A 108 -11.22 7.49 -1.04
CA PHE A 108 -10.00 7.32 -1.85
C PHE A 108 -10.09 8.11 -3.16
N VAL A 109 -11.04 9.04 -3.24
CA VAL A 109 -11.17 9.95 -4.38
C VAL A 109 -9.92 10.84 -4.46
N PRO A 110 -9.30 11.03 -5.65
CA PRO A 110 -8.04 11.74 -5.77
C PRO A 110 -8.05 13.19 -5.28
N LYS A 111 -9.19 13.87 -5.41
CA LYS A 111 -9.39 15.27 -5.04
C LYS A 111 -10.76 15.38 -4.41
N TYR A 112 -10.81 15.44 -3.08
CA TYR A 112 -12.06 15.51 -2.33
C TYR A 112 -12.62 16.94 -2.32
N ALA A 113 -11.77 17.91 -1.97
CA ALA A 113 -12.05 19.34 -2.05
C ALA A 113 -11.12 19.99 -3.07
N LEU A 114 -11.63 20.92 -3.88
CA LEU A 114 -10.85 21.57 -4.94
C LEU A 114 -9.77 22.49 -4.38
N ASP A 115 -10.02 23.07 -3.21
CA ASP A 115 -9.17 24.01 -2.48
C ASP A 115 -8.25 23.37 -1.43
N ASP A 116 -8.33 22.05 -1.22
CA ASP A 116 -7.44 21.29 -0.34
C ASP A 116 -6.48 20.38 -1.14
N ILE A 117 -5.51 19.74 -0.50
CA ILE A 117 -4.61 18.81 -1.17
C ILE A 117 -5.30 17.49 -1.54
N GLY A 118 -4.80 16.85 -2.59
CA GLY A 118 -5.34 15.59 -3.10
C GLY A 118 -4.72 14.34 -2.49
N SER A 119 -5.37 13.20 -2.69
CA SER A 119 -4.87 11.87 -2.32
C SER A 119 -4.24 11.17 -3.51
N GLY A 120 -2.97 10.79 -3.36
CA GLY A 120 -2.23 9.98 -4.32
C GLY A 120 -2.10 8.52 -3.88
N SER A 121 -1.83 7.65 -4.85
CA SER A 121 -1.42 6.26 -4.60
C SER A 121 -0.07 6.03 -5.27
N HIS A 122 1.01 6.46 -4.64
CA HIS A 122 2.35 6.24 -5.19
C HIS A 122 2.67 4.74 -5.19
N VAL A 123 3.26 4.27 -6.30
CA VAL A 123 3.61 2.86 -6.47
C VAL A 123 5.12 2.76 -6.66
N HIS A 124 5.75 1.93 -5.83
CA HIS A 124 7.18 1.70 -5.87
C HIS A 124 7.43 0.38 -6.59
N LEU A 125 8.15 0.45 -7.71
CA LEU A 125 8.40 -0.68 -8.57
C LEU A 125 9.90 -1.01 -8.58
N SER A 126 10.21 -2.31 -8.60
CA SER A 126 11.55 -2.81 -8.78
C SER A 126 11.49 -4.14 -9.54
N LEU A 127 12.45 -4.37 -10.43
CA LEU A 127 12.61 -5.65 -11.10
C LEU A 127 13.68 -6.47 -10.37
N TRP A 128 13.42 -7.77 -10.26
CA TRP A 128 14.31 -8.72 -9.60
C TRP A 128 14.59 -9.90 -10.51
N GLN A 129 15.86 -10.32 -10.55
CA GLN A 129 16.30 -11.49 -11.28
C GLN A 129 17.23 -12.30 -10.38
N ASN A 130 16.97 -13.61 -10.22
CA ASN A 130 17.78 -14.50 -9.40
C ASN A 130 18.04 -13.99 -7.97
N GLY A 131 17.02 -13.36 -7.36
CA GLY A 131 17.11 -12.81 -6.01
C GLY A 131 17.89 -11.49 -5.88
N GLN A 132 18.27 -10.86 -6.99
CA GLN A 132 18.96 -9.57 -7.03
C GLN A 132 18.08 -8.50 -7.67
N ASN A 133 18.09 -7.29 -7.11
CA ASN A 133 17.41 -6.13 -7.69
C ASN A 133 18.20 -5.64 -8.91
N VAL A 134 17.58 -5.69 -10.10
CA VAL A 134 18.25 -5.32 -11.35
C VAL A 134 18.19 -3.83 -11.64
N PHE A 135 17.48 -3.01 -10.86
CA PHE A 135 17.49 -1.55 -11.00
C PHE A 135 18.71 -0.90 -10.36
N GLN A 136 19.34 -1.59 -9.40
CA GLN A 136 20.53 -1.08 -8.74
C GLN A 136 21.74 -1.23 -9.66
N ALA A 137 22.48 -0.15 -9.88
CA ALA A 137 23.75 -0.23 -10.58
C ALA A 137 24.75 -1.10 -9.79
N SER A 138 25.46 -1.98 -10.49
CA SER A 138 26.56 -2.75 -9.91
C SER A 138 27.86 -1.94 -9.82
N ASP A 139 27.94 -0.81 -10.51
CA ASP A 139 29.11 0.02 -10.64
C ASP A 139 28.90 1.43 -10.09
N ALA A 140 29.95 1.98 -9.47
CA ALA A 140 29.96 3.34 -8.92
C ALA A 140 29.98 4.43 -10.00
N SER A 141 29.97 4.06 -11.28
CA SER A 141 30.04 4.99 -12.42
C SER A 141 28.66 5.47 -12.89
N SER A 142 27.58 4.81 -12.46
CA SER A 142 26.23 5.31 -12.75
C SER A 142 25.99 6.63 -12.01
N GLN A 143 25.74 7.70 -12.77
CA GLN A 143 25.57 9.06 -12.25
C GLN A 143 24.44 9.16 -11.19
N HIS A 144 23.48 8.23 -11.23
CA HIS A 144 22.28 8.24 -10.41
C HIS A 144 22.06 6.95 -9.60
N GLY A 145 23.02 6.02 -9.59
CA GLY A 145 22.89 4.73 -8.86
C GLY A 145 21.94 3.72 -9.52
N MET A 146 21.50 3.99 -10.75
CA MET A 146 20.54 3.20 -11.51
C MET A 146 21.26 2.39 -12.59
N SER A 147 20.90 1.12 -12.73
CA SER A 147 21.43 0.28 -13.80
C SER A 147 20.87 0.71 -15.16
N LYS A 148 21.52 0.25 -16.24
CA LYS A 148 20.99 0.46 -17.60
C LYS A 148 19.57 -0.07 -17.78
N VAL A 149 19.25 -1.21 -17.16
CA VAL A 149 17.91 -1.80 -17.17
C VAL A 149 16.90 -0.90 -16.46
N GLY A 150 17.29 -0.31 -15.32
CA GLY A 150 16.46 0.66 -14.61
C GLY A 150 16.18 1.91 -15.46
N GLU A 151 17.22 2.45 -16.11
CA GLU A 151 17.06 3.62 -16.98
C GLU A 151 16.14 3.35 -18.17
N GLU A 152 16.29 2.19 -18.84
CA GLU A 152 15.45 1.79 -19.96
C GLU A 152 14.00 1.53 -19.53
N PHE A 153 13.80 0.90 -18.37
CA PHE A 153 12.47 0.74 -17.78
C PHE A 153 11.81 2.10 -17.53
N MET A 154 12.55 3.02 -16.90
CA MET A 154 12.06 4.37 -16.63
C MET A 154 11.73 5.14 -17.90
N ALA A 155 12.57 5.04 -18.93
CA ALA A 155 12.31 5.65 -20.22
C ALA A 155 11.02 5.11 -20.86
N GLY A 156 10.81 3.79 -20.83
CA GLY A 156 9.57 3.18 -21.35
C GLY A 156 8.32 3.60 -20.56
N VAL A 157 8.40 3.68 -19.23
CA VAL A 157 7.29 4.21 -18.40
C VAL A 157 6.98 5.65 -18.79
N LEU A 158 7.99 6.52 -18.89
CA LEU A 158 7.81 7.92 -19.24
C LEU A 158 7.22 8.09 -20.65
N ASP A 159 7.69 7.33 -21.64
CA ASP A 159 7.18 7.37 -23.02
C ASP A 159 5.70 6.93 -23.10
N HIS A 160 5.31 5.95 -22.30
CA HIS A 160 3.95 5.40 -22.27
C HIS A 160 3.05 6.03 -21.19
N LEU A 161 3.48 7.08 -20.48
CA LEU A 161 2.68 7.71 -19.42
C LEU A 161 1.23 8.05 -19.84
N PRO A 162 0.97 8.63 -21.03
CA PRO A 162 -0.39 8.92 -21.47
C PRO A 162 -1.30 7.69 -21.55
N SER A 163 -0.78 6.53 -21.99
CA SER A 163 -1.57 5.29 -22.05
C SER A 163 -1.69 4.63 -20.69
N ILE A 164 -0.65 4.72 -19.84
CA ILE A 164 -0.69 4.25 -18.45
C ILE A 164 -1.75 4.99 -17.63
N PHE A 165 -1.97 6.28 -17.90
CA PHE A 165 -2.99 7.10 -17.24
C PHE A 165 -4.42 6.61 -17.47
N ALA A 166 -4.71 5.98 -18.61
CA ALA A 166 -6.01 5.37 -18.84
C ALA A 166 -6.36 4.30 -17.80
N PHE A 167 -5.34 3.68 -17.16
CA PHE A 167 -5.53 2.66 -16.13
C PHE A 167 -5.27 3.17 -14.71
N THR A 168 -4.30 4.06 -14.56
CA THR A 168 -3.85 4.54 -13.23
C THR A 168 -4.56 5.81 -12.77
N ALA A 169 -5.11 6.60 -13.68
CA ALA A 169 -5.86 7.83 -13.43
C ALA A 169 -7.14 7.90 -14.30
N PRO A 170 -8.06 6.92 -14.18
CA PRO A 170 -9.17 6.78 -15.14
C PRO A 170 -10.33 7.78 -14.91
N LEU A 171 -10.31 8.55 -13.83
CA LEU A 171 -11.41 9.45 -13.46
C LEU A 171 -11.07 10.89 -13.86
N SER A 172 -12.06 11.68 -14.26
CA SER A 172 -11.89 13.14 -14.46
C SER A 172 -11.30 13.79 -13.21
N ASN A 173 -11.79 13.38 -12.04
CA ASN A 173 -11.33 13.83 -10.72
C ASN A 173 -9.83 13.55 -10.47
N SER A 174 -9.22 12.59 -11.17
CA SER A 174 -7.77 12.35 -11.09
C SER A 174 -6.99 13.52 -11.70
N TYR A 175 -7.52 14.13 -12.75
CA TYR A 175 -6.88 15.26 -13.42
C TYR A 175 -7.06 16.58 -12.65
N ASP A 176 -8.12 16.70 -11.84
CA ASP A 176 -8.25 17.81 -10.88
C ASP A 176 -7.19 17.74 -9.77
N ARG A 177 -6.68 16.53 -9.47
CA ARG A 177 -5.50 16.35 -8.61
C ARG A 177 -4.20 16.59 -9.35
N ILE A 178 -4.05 16.10 -10.58
CA ILE A 178 -2.79 16.18 -11.34
C ILE A 178 -2.65 17.57 -11.95
N GLN A 179 -2.24 18.53 -11.12
CA GLN A 179 -2.03 19.92 -11.49
C GLN A 179 -0.64 20.40 -11.05
N PRO A 180 -0.05 21.38 -11.72
CA PRO A 180 1.19 22.00 -11.24
C PRO A 180 1.04 22.55 -9.81
N ASN A 181 2.09 22.41 -9.00
CA ASN A 181 2.18 22.91 -7.62
C ASN A 181 1.25 22.23 -6.61
N THR A 182 0.81 21.00 -6.89
CA THR A 182 0.00 20.20 -5.95
C THR A 182 0.70 18.92 -5.48
N TRP A 183 2.02 18.81 -5.65
CA TRP A 183 2.82 17.62 -5.30
C TRP A 183 2.25 16.32 -5.89
N SER A 184 1.64 16.42 -7.06
CA SER A 184 0.88 15.35 -7.69
C SER A 184 1.64 14.61 -8.78
N GLY A 185 2.90 14.98 -9.01
CA GLY A 185 3.68 14.56 -10.16
C GLY A 185 3.06 15.08 -11.44
N ALA A 186 3.00 16.40 -11.66
CA ALA A 186 2.33 17.00 -12.82
C ALA A 186 3.24 17.13 -14.06
N TYR A 187 4.56 16.92 -13.92
CA TYR A 187 5.53 17.07 -15.01
C TYR A 187 6.07 15.73 -15.48
N GLN A 188 6.02 15.48 -16.79
CA GLN A 188 6.53 14.26 -17.43
C GLN A 188 8.06 14.25 -17.40
N CYS A 189 8.61 14.03 -16.22
CA CYS A 189 10.04 13.93 -15.97
C CYS A 189 10.27 12.96 -14.82
N TRP A 190 11.54 12.65 -14.58
CA TRP A 190 11.96 11.93 -13.41
C TRP A 190 13.00 12.74 -12.64
N GLY A 191 13.06 12.54 -11.33
CA GLY A 191 14.05 13.22 -10.50
C GLY A 191 14.17 12.57 -9.12
N LYS A 192 15.37 12.64 -8.56
CA LYS A 192 15.61 12.22 -7.18
C LYS A 192 14.94 13.21 -6.24
N GLU A 193 14.06 12.72 -5.35
CA GLU A 193 13.33 13.53 -4.35
C GLU A 193 12.43 14.63 -4.95
N ASN A 194 12.18 14.60 -6.26
CA ASN A 194 11.37 15.60 -6.94
C ASN A 194 9.88 15.26 -6.87
N ARG A 195 9.16 15.83 -5.90
CA ARG A 195 7.72 15.59 -5.67
C ARG A 195 6.78 16.10 -6.77
N GLU A 196 7.30 16.88 -7.72
CA GLU A 196 6.56 17.37 -8.88
C GLU A 196 6.82 16.52 -10.14
N ALA A 197 7.79 15.60 -10.10
CA ALA A 197 8.04 14.63 -11.16
C ALA A 197 7.04 13.47 -11.09
N HIS A 198 6.52 13.03 -12.23
CA HIS A 198 5.66 11.84 -12.31
C HIS A 198 6.37 10.58 -11.81
N CYS A 199 7.67 10.49 -12.08
CA CYS A 199 8.49 9.37 -11.64
C CYS A 199 9.52 9.83 -10.61
N ILE A 200 9.35 9.36 -9.38
CA ILE A 200 10.23 9.69 -8.26
C ILE A 200 10.96 8.42 -7.84
N PHE A 201 12.26 8.50 -7.69
CA PHE A 201 13.07 7.39 -7.19
C PHE A 201 13.24 7.50 -5.67
N PHE A 202 12.37 6.90 -4.84
CA PHE A 202 12.56 6.74 -3.37
C PHE A 202 11.78 5.52 -2.82
N TYR A 203 11.80 5.26 -1.50
CA TYR A 203 11.19 4.10 -0.77
C TYR A 203 9.71 4.37 -0.33
N PRO A 204 8.85 3.33 -0.15
CA PRO A 204 7.38 3.34 -0.41
C PRO A 204 6.45 4.04 0.58
N ALA A 205 5.35 4.65 0.08
CA ALA A 205 4.19 5.09 0.86
C ALA A 205 2.88 5.37 0.01
N MET A 206 1.67 5.27 0.58
CA MET A 206 0.33 5.57 -0.01
C MET A 206 -0.63 6.43 0.90
N CYS A 207 -1.28 7.50 0.38
CA CYS A 207 -2.19 8.42 1.14
C CYS A 207 -3.73 8.15 1.03
N ILE A 208 -4.52 8.60 2.03
CA ILE A 208 -5.99 8.41 2.25
C ILE A 208 -6.64 9.65 2.92
N VAL A 209 -7.91 9.99 2.68
CA VAL A 209 -8.65 11.04 3.45
C VAL A 209 -9.82 10.43 4.24
N ILE A 210 -9.96 10.82 5.51
CA ILE A 210 -11.08 10.45 6.40
C ILE A 210 -11.79 11.74 6.83
N ASP A 211 -13.07 11.88 6.47
CA ASP A 211 -13.91 13.03 6.86
C ASP A 211 -15.07 12.60 7.77
N GLY A 212 -15.47 13.50 8.67
CA GLY A 212 -16.55 13.29 9.64
C GLY A 212 -17.82 14.00 9.22
N PHE A 213 -18.96 13.30 9.27
CA PHE A 213 -20.26 13.95 9.16
C PHE A 213 -20.56 14.72 10.45
N ASN A 214 -20.74 16.04 10.35
CA ASN A 214 -21.53 16.83 11.31
C ASN A 214 -22.93 17.05 10.75
#